data_AF-A0A1G7EJ23-F1
#
_entry.id   AF-A0A1G7EJ23-F1
#
_cell.length_a   1.000
_cell.length_b   1.000
_cell.length_c   1.000
_cell.angle_alpha   90.00
_cell.angle_beta   90.00
_cell.angle_gamma   90.00
#
_symmetry.space_group_name_H-M   'P 1'
#
loop_
_entity.id
_entity.type
_entity.pdbx_description
1 polymer ?
#
loop_
_entity_poly.entity_id
_entity_poly.type
_entity_poly.pdbx_seq_one_letter_code
_entity_poly.pdbx_strand_id
1 'polypeptide(L)' 'MQIGRKRNLLRRYQDVMDEFNKHDCRYIPISVIHREFIYPKFHISRHTLYRILNTPIEEELQEINRTQPTLFDL' A
#
# COMPACT_ATOMS: atom_id res chain seq x y z
N MET A 1 -1.62 -6.53 20.66
CA MET A 1 -2.47 -6.90 19.49
C MET A 1 -2.56 -5.82 18.38
N GLN A 2 -1.86 -4.68 18.50
CA GLN A 2 -1.94 -3.57 17.53
C GLN A 2 -0.91 -3.66 16.38
N ILE A 3 0.30 -4.18 16.66
CA ILE A 3 1.41 -4.22 15.71
C ILE A 3 1.15 -5.17 14.53
N GLY A 4 0.63 -6.38 14.78
CA GLY A 4 0.26 -7.31 13.71
C GLY A 4 -0.82 -6.75 12.76
N ARG A 5 -1.79 -6.00 13.30
CA ARG A 5 -2.80 -5.31 12.48
C ARG A 5 -2.17 -4.22 11.61
N LYS A 6 -1.25 -3.43 12.18
CA LYS A 6 -0.51 -2.40 11.44
C LYS A 6 0.33 -3.01 10.33
N ARG A 7 1.10 -4.06 10.62
CA ARG A 7 1.89 -4.79 9.61
C ARG A 7 1.04 -5.28 8.45
N ASN A 8 -0.09 -5.94 8.73
CA ASN A 8 -0.99 -6.43 7.68
C ASN A 8 -1.66 -5.30 6.89
N LEU A 9 -1.89 -4.14 7.51
CA LEU A 9 -2.37 -2.96 6.80
C LEU A 9 -1.31 -2.44 5.83
N LEU A 10 -0.06 -2.29 6.29
CA LEU A 10 1.04 -1.79 5.46
C LEU A 10 1.36 -2.73 4.29
N ARG A 11 1.31 -4.06 4.50
CA ARG A 11 1.43 -5.03 3.40
C ARG A 11 0.36 -4.85 2.33
N ARG A 12 -0.90 -4.65 2.72
CA ARG A 12 -1.99 -4.35 1.77
C ARG A 12 -1.78 -3.01 1.07
N TYR A 13 -1.21 -2.02 1.75
CA TYR A 13 -0.86 -0.74 1.12
C TYR A 13 0.24 -0.92 0.09
N GLN A 14 1.25 -1.75 0.38
CA GLN A 14 2.29 -2.12 -0.57
C GLN A 14 1.70 -2.77 -1.82
N ASP A 15 0.80 -3.74 -1.69
CA ASP A 15 0.15 -4.41 -2.83
C ASP A 15 -0.57 -3.41 -3.75
N VAL A 16 -1.22 -2.39 -3.17
CA VAL A 16 -1.89 -1.32 -3.92
C VAL A 16 -0.89 -0.41 -4.61
N MET A 17 0.19 -0.03 -3.91
CA MET A 17 1.27 0.79 -4.48
C MET A 17 1.94 0.08 -5.66
N ASP A 18 2.19 -1.22 -5.54
CA ASP A 18 2.81 -2.04 -6.59
C ASP A 18 1.90 -2.15 -7.81
N GLU A 19 0.59 -2.29 -7.63
CA GLU A 19 -0.36 -2.25 -8.76
C GLU A 19 -0.39 -0.87 -9.41
N PHE A 20 -0.43 0.20 -8.61
CA PHE A 20 -0.44 1.57 -9.11
C PHE A 20 0.81 1.86 -9.95
N ASN A 21 1.99 1.42 -9.50
CA ASN A 21 3.28 1.63 -10.16
C ASN A 21 3.44 0.89 -11.50
N LYS A 22 2.55 -0.05 -11.84
CA LYS A 22 2.50 -0.65 -13.18
C LYS A 22 2.01 0.32 -14.25
N HIS A 23 1.44 1.45 -13.84
CA HIS A 23 0.84 2.45 -14.74
C HIS A 23 1.63 3.75 -14.67
N ASP A 24 2.01 4.31 -15.83
CA ASP A 24 2.74 5.57 -15.87
C ASP A 24 1.81 6.75 -15.59
N CYS A 25 1.87 7.24 -14.34
CA CYS A 25 1.04 8.34 -13.85
C CYS A 25 1.39 9.70 -14.47
N ARG A 26 2.48 9.81 -15.24
CA ARG A 26 2.81 11.02 -16.01
C ARG A 26 1.89 11.20 -17.21
N TYR A 27 1.33 10.10 -17.73
CA TYR A 27 0.47 10.10 -18.90
C TYR A 27 -0.98 9.70 -18.58
N ILE A 28 -1.20 8.93 -17.53
CA ILE A 28 -2.53 8.46 -17.13
C ILE A 28 -2.95 9.16 -15.83
N PRO A 29 -4.08 9.88 -15.81
CA PRO A 29 -4.57 10.51 -14.58
C PRO A 29 -4.82 9.48 -13.47
N ILE A 30 -4.46 9.84 -12.23
CA ILE A 30 -4.68 8.98 -11.04
C ILE A 30 -6.13 8.53 -10.91
N SER A 31 -7.10 9.38 -11.29
CA SER A 31 -8.52 9.03 -11.28
C SER A 31 -8.88 7.91 -12.25
N VAL A 32 -8.21 7.85 -13.41
CA VAL A 32 -8.37 6.78 -14.40
C VAL A 32 -7.68 5.52 -13.88
N ILE A 33 -6.45 5.62 -13.38
CA ILE A 33 -5.75 4.47 -12.78
C ILE A 33 -6.59 3.86 -11.66
N HIS A 34 -7.16 4.71 -10.81
CA HIS A 34 -8.03 4.28 -9.73
C HIS A 34 -9.26 3.52 -10.24
N ARG A 35 -10.01 4.10 -11.19
CA ARG A 35 -11.26 3.53 -11.67
C ARG A 35 -11.05 2.22 -12.43
N GLU A 36 -10.03 2.14 -13.27
CA GLU A 36 -9.83 1.02 -14.20
C GLU A 36 -9.01 -0.13 -13.57
N PHE A 37 -8.05 0.15 -12.68
CA PHE A 37 -7.10 -0.86 -12.22
C PHE A 37 -7.14 -1.10 -10.70
N ILE A 38 -7.29 -0.04 -9.90
CA ILE A 38 -7.22 -0.17 -8.43
C ILE A 38 -8.57 -0.55 -7.82
N TYR A 39 -9.66 0.16 -8.14
CA TYR A 39 -10.98 -0.08 -7.56
C TYR A 39 -11.52 -1.48 -7.88
N PRO A 40 -11.43 -2.01 -9.11
CA PRO A 40 -11.93 -3.34 -9.42
C PRO A 40 -11.20 -4.46 -8.66
N LYS A 41 -9.93 -4.24 -8.29
CA LYS A 41 -9.09 -5.23 -7.62
C LYS A 41 -9.10 -5.13 -6.09
N PHE A 42 -9.04 -3.92 -5.55
CA PHE A 42 -8.86 -3.69 -4.11
C PHE A 42 -10.07 -3.06 -3.43
N HIS A 43 -11.07 -2.61 -4.20
CA HIS A 43 -12.32 -2.01 -3.71
C HIS A 43 -12.12 -0.84 -2.72
N ILE A 44 -11.06 -0.05 -2.91
CA ILE A 44 -10.74 1.11 -2.08
C ILE A 44 -11.24 2.41 -2.72
N SER A 45 -11.59 3.39 -1.88
CA SER A 45 -11.92 4.74 -2.37
C SER A 45 -10.70 5.47 -2.94
N ARG A 46 -10.92 6.49 -3.79
CA ARG A 46 -9.84 7.40 -4.23
C ARG A 46 -9.10 8.05 -3.07
N HIS A 47 -9.83 8.47 -2.03
CA HIS A 47 -9.23 9.07 -0.84
C HIS A 47 -8.29 8.10 -0.13
N THR A 48 -8.65 6.81 -0.06
CA THR A 48 -7.78 5.77 0.48
C THR A 48 -6.54 5.56 -0.40
N LEU A 49 -6.68 5.58 -1.72
CA LEU A 49 -5.52 5.54 -2.62
C LEU A 49 -4.56 6.71 -2.35
N TYR A 50 -5.06 7.95 -2.26
CA TYR A 50 -4.21 9.09 -1.93
C TYR A 50 -3.51 8.93 -0.58
N ARG A 51 -4.20 8.40 0.44
CA ARG A 51 -3.56 8.10 1.72
C ARG A 51 -2.42 7.10 1.57
N ILE A 52 -2.62 6.04 0.78
CA ILE A 52 -1.60 5.03 0.50
C ILE A 52 -0.39 5.66 -0.19
N LEU A 53 -0.62 6.49 -1.22
CA LEU A 53 0.44 7.19 -1.97
C LEU A 53 1.30 8.12 -1.10
N ASN A 54 0.76 8.60 0.02
CA ASN A 54 1.46 9.47 0.96
C ASN A 54 1.92 8.74 2.23
N THR A 55 1.79 7.42 2.31
CA THR A 55 2.25 6.64 3.47
C THR A 55 3.69 6.16 3.22
N PRO A 56 4.64 6.36 4.15
CA PRO A 56 6.00 5.83 4.04
C PRO A 56 6.03 4.32 4.36
N ILE A 57 5.43 3.52 3.47
CA ILE A 57 5.12 2.10 3.72
C ILE A 57 6.37 1.29 4.07
N GLU A 58 7.45 1.46 3.30
CA GLU A 58 8.69 0.70 3.47
C GLU A 58 9.36 1.02 4.82
N GLU A 59 9.50 2.31 5.15
CA GLU A 59 10.11 2.76 6.41
C GLU A 59 9.32 2.24 7.62
N GLU A 60 7.98 2.33 7.59
CA GLU A 60 7.13 1.82 8.67
C GLU A 60 7.20 0.29 8.80
N LEU A 61 7.31 -0.45 7.69
CA LEU A 61 7.50 -1.90 7.73
C LEU A 61 8.86 -2.28 8.31
N GLN A 62 9.93 -1.58 7.90
CA GLN A 62 11.27 -1.80 8.44
C GLN A 62 11.30 -1.55 9.96
N GLU A 63 10.67 -0.48 10.44
CA GLU A 63 10.59 -0.20 11.88
C GLU A 63 9.84 -1.31 12.63
N ILE A 64 8.69 -1.74 12.12
CA ILE A 64 7.93 -2.85 12.72
C ILE A 64 8.74 -4.14 12.77
N ASN A 65 9.51 -4.44 11.72
CA ASN A 65 10.32 -5.65 11.65
C ASN A 65 11.54 -5.58 12.59
N ARG A 66 12.11 -4.39 12.83
CA ARG A 66 13.15 -4.19 13.84
C ARG A 66 12.61 -4.36 15.26
N THR A 67 11.43 -3.81 15.56
CA THR A 67 10.85 -3.86 16.92
C THR A 67 10.25 -5.22 17.26
N GLN A 68 9.67 -5.92 16.28
CA GLN A 68 9.02 -7.22 16.47
C GLN A 68 9.20 -8.11 15.23
N PRO A 69 10.40 -8.66 15.01
CA PRO A 69 10.64 -9.58 13.89
C PRO A 69 9.71 -10.79 13.99
N THR A 70 9.14 -11.20 12.87
CA THR A 70 8.37 -12.45 12.80
C THR A 70 9.26 -13.58 12.33
N LEU A 71 8.77 -14.81 12.48
CA LEU A 71 9.47 -16.01 12.00
C LEU A 71 9.77 -15.99 10.49
N PHE A 72 9.05 -15.15 9.73
CA PHE A 72 9.22 -14.96 8.29
C PHE A 72 10.22 -13.84 7.92
N ASP A 73 10.70 -13.08 8.92
CA ASP A 73 11.67 -11.99 8.74
C ASP A 73 13.10 -12.40 9.17
N LEU A 74 13.32 -13.68 9.49
CA LEU A 74 14.62 -14.28 9.89
C LEU A 74 15.33 -14.95 8.70
#